data_AF-A0A9W9ZAE0-F1
#
_entry.id   AF-A0A9W9ZAE0-F1
#
_cell.length_a   1.000
_cell.length_b   1.000
_cell.length_c   1.000
_cell.angle_alpha   90.00
_cell.angle_beta   90.00
_cell.angle_gamma   90.00
#
_symmetry.space_group_name_H-M   'P 1'
#
loop_
_entity.id
_entity.type
_entity.pdbx_description
1 polymer ?
#
loop_
_entity_poly.entity_id
_entity_poly.type
_entity_poly.pdbx_seq_one_letter_code
_entity_poly.pdbx_strand_id
1 'polypeptide(L)'
;MLLIWVALFGFLSALQGSEADANSSSPVIFYSNEDSIRYIGVNDLSVRGTLISGLTKARALALYVERGWIVWSEKDGTEISRLHLPGGTKEVILHTLEVRDIAIEWETGLIYWTDHGKETIEVARIDGSYRKTLISGQYVANPMAIAVDPLRGYVGLKMIHALSNSTRGGSRNVL
;
A
#
# COMPACT_ATOMS: atom_id res chain seq x y z
N MET A 1 16.51 -15.77 -8.30
CA MET A 1 16.82 -14.31 -8.30
C MET A 1 16.97 -13.77 -9.73
N LEU A 2 16.06 -14.13 -10.65
CA LEU A 2 16.07 -13.67 -12.06
C LEU A 2 14.66 -13.26 -12.55
N LEU A 3 13.61 -13.56 -11.76
CA LEU A 3 12.20 -13.33 -12.10
C LEU A 3 11.73 -11.89 -11.78
N ILE A 4 12.29 -11.27 -10.74
CA ILE A 4 11.95 -9.89 -10.32
C ILE A 4 12.30 -8.87 -11.42
N TRP A 5 13.41 -9.08 -12.14
CA TRP A 5 13.88 -8.16 -13.18
C TRP A 5 12.97 -8.11 -14.41
N VAL A 6 12.36 -9.23 -14.80
CA VAL A 6 11.47 -9.29 -15.97
C VAL A 6 10.14 -8.63 -15.67
N ALA A 7 9.64 -8.76 -14.44
CA ALA A 7 8.33 -8.24 -14.07
C ALA A 7 8.36 -6.70 -13.87
N LEU A 8 9.44 -6.15 -13.30
CA LEU A 8 9.66 -4.70 -13.25
C LEU A 8 9.85 -4.09 -14.66
N PHE A 9 10.51 -4.82 -15.58
CA PHE A 9 10.74 -4.39 -16.97
C PHE A 9 9.44 -4.28 -17.77
N GLY A 10 8.53 -5.25 -17.65
CA GLY A 10 7.20 -5.18 -18.27
C GLY A 10 6.32 -4.10 -17.66
N PHE A 11 6.40 -3.91 -16.33
CA PHE A 11 5.62 -2.93 -15.59
C PHE A 11 5.92 -1.48 -15.98
N LEU A 12 7.20 -1.12 -16.16
CA LEU A 12 7.59 0.26 -16.48
C LEU A 12 7.37 0.61 -17.96
N SER A 13 7.67 -0.34 -18.86
CA SER A 13 7.45 -0.19 -20.31
C SER A 13 5.97 0.06 -20.63
N ALA A 14 5.08 -0.63 -19.92
CA ALA A 14 3.63 -0.49 -20.04
C ALA A 14 3.09 0.89 -19.62
N LEU A 15 3.78 1.61 -18.74
CA LEU A 15 3.34 2.91 -18.22
C LEU A 15 3.84 4.10 -19.05
N GLN A 16 4.94 3.93 -19.79
CA GLN A 16 5.66 5.05 -20.43
C GLN A 16 5.44 5.16 -21.94
N GLY A 17 4.77 4.19 -22.58
CA GLY A 17 4.30 4.31 -23.96
C GLY A 17 5.38 4.44 -25.05
N SER A 18 6.66 4.31 -24.71
CA SER A 18 7.78 4.34 -25.67
C SER A 18 8.83 3.28 -25.34
N GLU A 19 9.29 2.54 -26.36
CA GLU A 19 10.39 1.57 -26.24
C GLU A 19 11.74 2.23 -25.87
N ALA A 20 11.86 3.54 -26.10
CA ALA A 20 13.06 4.32 -25.80
C ALA A 20 13.24 4.55 -24.29
N ASP A 21 12.15 4.70 -23.54
CA ASP A 21 12.18 4.81 -22.07
C ASP A 21 12.17 3.44 -21.37
N ALA A 22 11.71 2.38 -22.07
CA ALA A 22 11.74 0.99 -21.62
C ALA A 22 13.16 0.44 -21.41
N ASN A 23 14.17 1.03 -22.05
CA ASN A 23 15.57 0.69 -21.86
C ASN A 23 16.20 1.37 -20.63
N SER A 24 15.44 2.22 -19.94
CA SER A 24 15.84 2.86 -18.69
C SER A 24 15.22 2.07 -17.54
N SER A 25 16.02 1.26 -16.85
CA SER A 25 15.72 0.65 -15.56
C SER A 25 15.63 1.70 -14.44
N SER A 26 15.05 2.86 -14.72
CA SER A 26 15.03 4.01 -13.82
C SER A 26 13.95 3.78 -12.76
N PRO A 27 14.29 3.87 -11.47
CA PRO A 27 13.30 3.73 -10.42
C PRO A 27 12.25 4.84 -10.53
N VAL A 28 11.01 4.50 -10.18
CA VAL A 28 9.87 5.42 -10.13
C VAL A 28 9.25 5.40 -8.75
N ILE A 29 8.77 6.55 -8.29
CA ILE A 29 7.99 6.67 -7.07
C ILE A 29 6.54 6.93 -7.45
N PHE A 30 5.63 6.14 -6.90
CA PHE A 30 4.20 6.37 -6.97
C PHE A 30 3.73 7.06 -5.69
N TYR A 31 2.84 8.03 -5.83
CA TYR A 31 2.28 8.77 -4.72
C TYR A 31 0.82 9.12 -5.00
N SER A 32 0.02 9.20 -3.94
CA SER A 32 -1.37 9.65 -4.00
C SER A 32 -1.48 11.13 -3.64
N ASN A 33 -2.31 11.84 -4.39
CA ASN A 33 -2.91 13.12 -4.04
C ASN A 33 -4.38 12.90 -3.65
N GLU A 34 -5.10 13.96 -3.29
CA GLU A 34 -6.54 13.87 -3.00
C GLU A 34 -7.33 13.28 -4.18
N ASP A 35 -7.00 13.65 -5.43
CA ASP A 35 -7.80 13.35 -6.61
C ASP A 35 -7.14 12.38 -7.61
N SER A 36 -5.93 11.93 -7.32
CA SER A 36 -5.12 11.22 -8.30
C SER A 36 -4.01 10.37 -7.68
N ILE A 37 -3.59 9.35 -8.41
CA ILE A 37 -2.33 8.65 -8.18
C ILE A 37 -1.39 9.01 -9.32
N ARG A 38 -0.19 9.46 -8.97
CA ARG A 38 0.81 9.99 -9.90
C ARG A 38 2.15 9.31 -9.68
N TYR A 39 3.07 9.51 -10.61
CA TYR A 39 4.40 8.96 -10.50
C TYR A 39 5.48 9.92 -10.98
N ILE A 40 6.65 9.83 -10.35
CA ILE A 40 7.85 10.61 -10.67
C ILE A 40 9.02 9.69 -10.99
N GLY A 41 9.92 10.15 -11.85
CA GLY A 41 11.21 9.50 -12.08
C GLY A 41 12.16 9.83 -10.94
N VAL A 42 12.85 8.83 -10.38
CA VAL A 42 13.76 9.06 -9.24
C VAL A 42 15.05 9.75 -9.66
N ASN A 43 15.53 9.48 -10.87
CA ASN A 43 16.83 9.98 -11.33
C ASN A 43 16.87 11.51 -11.53
N ASP A 44 15.74 12.09 -11.94
CA ASP A 44 15.60 13.51 -12.24
C ASP A 44 14.53 14.21 -11.38
N LEU A 45 13.85 13.45 -10.50
CA LEU A 45 12.73 13.90 -9.67
C LEU A 45 11.60 14.57 -10.46
N SER A 46 11.52 14.28 -11.77
CA SER A 46 10.53 14.89 -12.64
C SER A 46 9.20 14.15 -12.52
N VAL A 47 8.10 14.90 -12.51
CA VAL A 47 6.76 14.33 -12.58
C VAL A 47 6.55 13.75 -13.96
N ARG A 48 6.37 12.44 -14.04
CA ARG A 48 6.27 11.71 -15.32
C ARG A 48 4.83 11.62 -15.81
N GLY A 49 3.86 11.54 -14.91
CA GLY A 49 2.46 11.52 -15.31
C GLY A 49 1.47 11.22 -14.19
N THR A 50 0.20 11.17 -14.59
CA THR A 50 -0.92 10.73 -13.76
C THR A 50 -1.30 9.31 -14.18
N LEU A 51 -1.30 8.40 -13.21
CA LEU A 51 -1.65 6.99 -13.42
C LEU A 51 -3.16 6.79 -13.35
N ILE A 52 -3.79 7.36 -12.32
CA ILE A 52 -5.23 7.29 -12.08
C ILE A 52 -5.71 8.69 -11.69
N SER A 53 -6.78 9.16 -12.31
CA SER A 53 -7.39 10.47 -12.07
C SER A 53 -8.83 10.34 -11.59
N GLY A 54 -9.39 11.42 -11.03
CA GLY A 54 -10.80 11.45 -10.62
C GLY A 54 -11.08 10.65 -9.35
N LEU A 55 -10.06 10.47 -8.51
CA LEU A 55 -10.21 9.86 -7.20
C LEU A 55 -10.86 10.85 -6.22
N THR A 56 -11.37 10.34 -5.11
CA THR A 56 -11.92 11.17 -4.03
C THR A 56 -11.17 10.92 -2.74
N LYS A 57 -10.27 11.82 -2.32
CA LYS A 57 -9.45 11.68 -1.12
C LYS A 57 -8.72 10.33 -1.03
N ALA A 58 -7.85 10.05 -2.01
CA ALA A 58 -6.99 8.88 -1.93
C ALA A 58 -5.99 9.03 -0.76
N ARG A 59 -5.76 7.94 -0.01
CA ARG A 59 -5.05 8.03 1.28
C ARG A 59 -3.85 7.10 1.40
N ALA A 60 -4.04 5.81 1.16
CA ALA A 60 -2.98 4.81 1.18
C ALA A 60 -2.91 4.12 -0.18
N LEU A 61 -1.72 3.65 -0.58
CA LEU A 61 -1.53 2.87 -1.80
C LEU A 61 -0.42 1.83 -1.62
N ALA A 62 -0.54 0.72 -2.35
CA ALA A 62 0.48 -0.31 -2.43
C ALA A 62 0.52 -0.93 -3.83
N LEU A 63 1.69 -1.43 -4.21
CA LEU A 63 1.95 -1.99 -5.54
C LEU A 63 2.35 -3.46 -5.44
N TYR A 64 1.74 -4.27 -6.29
CA TYR A 64 2.19 -5.61 -6.59
C TYR A 64 2.81 -5.61 -7.99
N VAL A 65 4.04 -5.10 -8.05
CA VAL A 65 4.77 -4.83 -9.29
C VAL A 65 4.82 -6.06 -10.19
N GLU A 66 5.14 -7.24 -9.63
CA GLU A 66 5.32 -8.44 -10.44
C GLU A 66 4.05 -8.91 -11.16
N ARG A 67 2.89 -8.61 -10.59
CA ARG A 67 1.58 -8.95 -11.15
C ARG A 67 0.83 -7.75 -11.72
N GLY A 68 1.45 -6.58 -11.76
CA GLY A 68 0.87 -5.36 -12.31
C GLY A 68 -0.34 -4.80 -11.54
N TRP A 69 -0.55 -5.14 -10.27
CA TRP A 69 -1.67 -4.58 -9.51
C TRP A 69 -1.26 -3.34 -8.73
N ILE A 70 -2.15 -2.35 -8.70
CA ILE A 70 -2.16 -1.28 -7.71
C ILE A 70 -3.40 -1.41 -6.84
N VAL A 71 -3.23 -1.22 -5.54
CA VAL A 71 -4.29 -1.20 -4.53
C VAL A 71 -4.21 0.11 -3.78
N TRP A 72 -5.34 0.76 -3.53
CA TRP A 72 -5.37 2.03 -2.80
C TRP A 72 -6.63 2.17 -1.98
N SER A 73 -6.59 3.04 -0.97
CA SER A 73 -7.78 3.48 -0.26
C SER A 73 -8.28 4.84 -0.77
N GLU A 74 -9.59 4.99 -0.83
CA GLU A 74 -10.30 6.18 -1.28
C GLU A 74 -11.40 6.57 -0.28
N LYS A 75 -12.00 7.75 -0.47
CA LYS A 75 -13.11 8.30 0.31
C LYS A 75 -12.74 8.39 1.79
N ASP A 76 -11.59 9.01 2.06
CA ASP A 76 -11.00 9.10 3.40
C ASP A 76 -10.71 7.73 4.05
N GLY A 77 -10.53 6.68 3.24
CA GLY A 77 -10.21 5.34 3.69
C GLY A 77 -11.42 4.46 3.97
N THR A 78 -12.61 4.82 3.48
CA THR A 78 -13.83 4.00 3.61
C THR A 78 -13.96 2.92 2.53
N GLU A 79 -13.13 2.99 1.49
CA GLU A 79 -13.08 1.97 0.43
C GLU A 79 -11.63 1.61 0.10
N ILE A 80 -11.38 0.31 -0.13
CA ILE A 80 -10.16 -0.17 -0.77
C ILE A 80 -10.53 -0.59 -2.20
N SER A 81 -9.81 -0.02 -3.16
CA SER A 81 -9.95 -0.29 -4.59
C SER A 81 -8.66 -0.86 -5.16
N ARG A 82 -8.77 -1.51 -6.32
CA ARG A 82 -7.62 -1.99 -7.09
C ARG A 82 -7.80 -1.71 -8.59
N LEU A 83 -6.69 -1.84 -9.32
CA LEU A 83 -6.65 -1.74 -10.76
C LEU A 83 -5.45 -2.54 -11.30
N HIS A 84 -5.66 -3.24 -12.42
CA HIS A 84 -4.59 -3.93 -13.14
C HIS A 84 -3.93 -2.98 -14.13
N LEU A 85 -2.60 -2.92 -14.15
CA LEU A 85 -1.82 -2.04 -15.01
C LEU A 85 -1.26 -2.81 -16.23
N PRO A 86 -1.13 -2.15 -17.39
CA PRO A 86 -1.66 -0.81 -17.72
C PRO A 86 -3.15 -0.87 -18.10
N GLY A 87 -3.88 0.22 -17.88
CA GLY A 87 -5.19 0.44 -18.51
C GLY A 87 -6.37 -0.39 -18.02
N GLY A 88 -6.25 -1.10 -16.90
CA GLY A 88 -7.38 -1.80 -16.28
C GLY A 88 -8.45 -0.85 -15.73
N THR A 89 -9.57 -1.42 -15.33
CA THR A 89 -10.68 -0.68 -14.72
C THR A 89 -10.55 -0.70 -13.20
N LYS A 90 -10.95 0.39 -12.55
CA LYS A 90 -11.06 0.46 -11.09
C LYS A 90 -12.10 -0.55 -10.60
N GLU A 91 -11.72 -1.36 -9.62
CA GLU A 91 -12.61 -2.27 -8.90
C GLU A 91 -12.60 -1.92 -7.41
N VAL A 92 -13.77 -1.68 -6.81
CA VAL A 92 -13.90 -1.57 -5.34
C VAL A 92 -13.96 -2.99 -4.77
N ILE A 93 -12.99 -3.35 -3.93
CA ILE A 93 -12.86 -4.72 -3.41
C ILE A 93 -13.30 -4.85 -1.95
N LEU A 94 -13.21 -3.78 -1.16
CA LEU A 94 -13.57 -3.80 0.26
C LEU A 94 -14.18 -2.47 0.71
N HIS A 95 -15.18 -2.54 1.58
CA HIS A 95 -15.66 -1.41 2.37
C HIS A 95 -15.06 -1.46 3.78
N THR A 96 -14.53 -0.32 4.23
CA THR A 96 -13.76 -0.12 5.46
C THR A 96 -14.31 1.09 6.22
N LEU A 97 -13.71 1.44 7.36
CA LEU A 97 -14.12 2.63 8.11
C LEU A 97 -13.13 3.79 7.93
N GLU A 98 -11.85 3.58 8.23
CA GLU A 98 -10.84 4.63 8.08
C GLU A 98 -9.44 4.04 7.86
N VAL A 99 -9.18 3.54 6.65
CA VAL A 99 -7.88 2.95 6.29
C VAL A 99 -6.76 3.98 6.37
N ARG A 100 -5.71 3.68 7.14
CA ARG A 100 -4.53 4.54 7.27
C ARG A 100 -3.38 4.15 6.36
N ASP A 101 -3.16 2.85 6.19
CA ASP A 101 -2.07 2.32 5.38
C ASP A 101 -2.41 0.92 4.83
N ILE A 102 -1.74 0.52 3.75
CA ILE A 102 -1.93 -0.76 3.06
C ILE A 102 -0.56 -1.36 2.73
N ALA A 103 -0.37 -2.64 2.98
CA ALA A 103 0.79 -3.42 2.57
C ALA A 103 0.39 -4.67 1.79
N ILE A 104 1.26 -5.13 0.88
CA ILE A 104 1.02 -6.31 0.05
C ILE A 104 2.11 -7.35 0.31
N GLU A 105 1.70 -8.58 0.60
CA GLU A 105 2.58 -9.74 0.61
C GLU A 105 2.64 -10.33 -0.81
N TRP A 106 3.70 -10.01 -1.55
CA TRP A 106 3.80 -10.33 -2.99
C TRP A 106 4.00 -11.82 -3.28
N GLU A 107 4.33 -12.66 -2.31
CA GLU A 107 4.45 -14.12 -2.54
C GLU A 107 3.06 -14.77 -2.64
N THR A 108 2.12 -14.35 -1.80
CA THR A 108 0.77 -14.95 -1.70
C THR A 108 -0.34 -14.09 -2.29
N GLY A 109 -0.08 -12.81 -2.60
CA GLY A 109 -1.09 -11.88 -3.09
C GLY A 109 -2.10 -11.49 -2.01
N LEU A 110 -1.69 -11.50 -0.75
CA LEU A 110 -2.48 -10.98 0.37
C LEU A 110 -2.26 -9.47 0.52
N ILE A 111 -3.33 -8.77 0.86
CA ILE A 111 -3.31 -7.36 1.23
C ILE A 111 -3.61 -7.24 2.72
N TYR A 112 -2.85 -6.40 3.40
CA TYR A 112 -2.98 -6.09 4.82
C TYR A 112 -3.25 -4.60 4.96
N TRP A 113 -4.13 -4.21 5.87
CA TRP A 113 -4.39 -2.79 6.12
C TRP A 113 -4.62 -2.51 7.59
N THR A 114 -4.35 -1.26 7.95
CA THR A 114 -4.69 -0.66 9.23
C THR A 114 -5.99 0.11 9.08
N ASP A 115 -7.00 -0.20 9.89
CA ASP A 115 -8.27 0.54 9.95
C ASP A 115 -8.33 1.28 11.28
N HIS A 116 -8.16 2.60 11.23
CA HIS A 116 -8.16 3.47 12.41
C HIS A 116 -9.53 3.51 13.09
N GLY A 117 -10.59 3.59 12.29
CA GLY A 117 -11.95 3.69 12.82
C GLY A 117 -12.41 2.39 13.49
N LYS A 118 -11.90 1.24 13.04
CA LYS A 118 -12.21 -0.06 13.63
C LYS A 118 -11.23 -0.49 14.71
N GLU A 119 -10.09 0.18 14.84
CA GLU A 119 -8.96 -0.27 15.66
C GLU A 119 -8.57 -1.72 15.34
N THR A 120 -8.32 -1.97 14.05
CA THR A 120 -7.96 -3.31 13.55
C THR A 120 -6.77 -3.29 12.61
N ILE A 121 -6.09 -4.43 12.56
CA ILE A 121 -5.29 -4.86 11.42
C ILE A 121 -6.00 -6.05 10.80
N GLU A 122 -6.26 -5.96 9.50
CA GLU A 122 -7.00 -6.95 8.75
C GLU A 122 -6.22 -7.42 7.53
N VAL A 123 -6.64 -8.56 6.98
CA VAL A 123 -6.07 -9.18 5.79
C VAL A 123 -7.16 -9.67 4.86
N ALA A 124 -6.90 -9.67 3.56
CA ALA A 124 -7.73 -10.30 2.54
C ALA A 124 -6.85 -10.73 1.36
N ARG A 125 -7.41 -11.53 0.43
CA ARG A 125 -6.80 -11.66 -0.90
C ARG A 125 -6.91 -10.34 -1.65
N ILE A 126 -6.05 -10.14 -2.65
CA ILE A 126 -6.06 -8.94 -3.50
C ILE A 126 -7.37 -8.73 -4.27
N ASP A 127 -8.26 -9.73 -4.36
CA ASP A 127 -9.61 -9.61 -4.91
C ASP A 127 -10.70 -9.28 -3.87
N GLY A 128 -10.29 -9.01 -2.62
CA GLY A 128 -11.19 -8.73 -1.50
C GLY A 128 -11.78 -9.99 -0.86
N SER A 129 -11.57 -11.17 -1.43
CA SER A 129 -12.07 -12.42 -0.86
C SER A 129 -11.27 -12.84 0.40
N TYR A 130 -11.88 -13.70 1.23
CA TYR A 130 -11.27 -14.23 2.45
C TYR A 130 -10.80 -13.15 3.44
N ARG A 131 -11.55 -12.05 3.57
CA ARG A 131 -11.31 -11.03 4.59
C ARG A 131 -11.30 -11.64 6.00
N LYS A 132 -10.30 -11.26 6.81
CA LYS A 132 -10.15 -11.67 8.20
C LYS A 132 -9.51 -10.56 9.04
N THR A 133 -10.00 -10.36 10.26
CA THR A 133 -9.34 -9.53 11.28
C THR A 133 -8.19 -10.31 11.92
N LEU A 134 -6.99 -9.74 11.94
CA LEU A 134 -5.80 -10.33 12.55
C LEU A 134 -5.58 -9.84 13.97
N ILE A 135 -5.70 -8.53 14.19
CA ILE A 135 -5.52 -7.88 15.49
C ILE A 135 -6.67 -6.88 15.66
N SER A 136 -7.22 -6.79 16.86
CA SER A 136 -8.33 -5.88 17.18
C SER A 136 -8.31 -5.40 18.63
N GLY A 137 -8.90 -4.22 18.86
CA GLY A 137 -9.18 -3.70 20.20
C GLY A 137 -7.91 -3.33 20.95
N GLN A 138 -7.79 -3.75 22.22
CA GLN A 138 -6.73 -3.31 23.13
C GLN A 138 -5.29 -3.59 22.65
N TYR A 139 -5.11 -4.48 21.68
CA TYR A 139 -3.80 -4.83 21.13
C TYR A 139 -3.37 -3.93 19.96
N VAL A 140 -4.27 -3.08 19.45
CA VAL A 140 -4.00 -2.20 18.31
C VAL A 140 -4.87 -0.94 18.35
N ALA A 141 -4.56 -0.04 19.29
CA ALA A 141 -5.19 1.27 19.34
C ALA A 141 -4.56 2.22 18.32
N ASN A 142 -5.39 2.98 17.59
CA ASN A 142 -4.96 3.98 16.59
C ASN A 142 -3.86 3.46 15.64
N PRO A 143 -4.10 2.35 14.90
CA PRO A 143 -3.11 1.85 13.97
C PRO A 143 -2.85 2.85 12.84
N MET A 144 -1.58 3.13 12.56
CA MET A 144 -1.17 4.03 11.49
C MET A 144 -0.59 3.25 10.33
N ALA A 145 0.72 3.02 10.32
CA ALA A 145 1.42 2.43 9.19
C ALA A 145 1.62 0.91 9.35
N ILE A 146 1.78 0.23 8.22
CA ILE A 146 2.01 -1.22 8.15
C ILE A 146 3.02 -1.54 7.05
N ALA A 147 3.88 -2.51 7.33
CA ALA A 147 4.80 -3.09 6.36
C ALA A 147 4.86 -4.60 6.57
N VAL A 148 5.13 -5.36 5.51
CA VAL A 148 5.26 -6.82 5.55
C VAL A 148 6.62 -7.25 5.03
N ASP A 149 7.19 -8.31 5.62
CA ASP A 149 8.41 -8.98 5.17
C ASP A 149 8.08 -10.44 4.81
N PRO A 150 7.69 -10.71 3.54
CA PRO A 150 7.27 -12.04 3.09
C PRO A 150 8.41 -13.07 3.12
N LEU A 151 9.67 -12.64 2.98
CA LEU A 151 10.81 -13.53 2.82
C LEU A 151 11.28 -14.16 4.13
N ARG A 152 10.89 -13.56 5.27
CA ARG A 152 11.33 -14.03 6.59
C ARG A 152 10.22 -14.58 7.46
N GLY A 153 9.00 -14.75 6.94
CA GLY A 153 7.87 -15.35 7.67
C GLY A 153 7.47 -14.59 8.94
N TYR A 154 8.06 -13.42 9.20
CA TYR A 154 7.64 -12.53 10.26
C TYR A 154 6.46 -11.73 9.73
N VAL A 155 5.24 -12.14 10.08
CA VAL A 155 4.14 -11.18 10.24
C VAL A 155 4.46 -10.34 11.48
N GLY A 156 5.55 -9.57 11.39
CA GLY A 156 6.10 -8.76 12.46
C GLY A 156 5.82 -7.32 12.11
N LEU A 157 4.82 -6.73 12.76
CA LEU A 157 4.69 -5.29 12.84
C LEU A 157 6.05 -4.70 13.21
N LYS A 158 6.75 -4.10 12.24
CA LYS A 158 7.71 -3.07 12.58
C LYS A 158 6.88 -1.81 12.79
N MET A 159 6.40 -1.66 14.03
CA MET A 159 5.87 -0.40 14.53
C MET A 159 6.88 0.69 14.18
N ILE A 160 6.53 1.56 13.23
CA ILE A 160 7.21 2.85 13.14
C ILE A 160 6.74 3.61 14.38
N HIS A 161 7.67 3.95 15.25
CA HIS A 161 7.45 4.70 16.49
C HIS A 161 6.52 5.88 16.21
N ALA A 162 5.27 5.82 16.68
CA ALA A 162 4.54 7.04 16.97
C ALA A 162 5.29 7.68 18.14
N LEU A 163 5.92 8.83 17.91
CA LEU A 163 6.41 9.67 19.00
C LEU A 163 5.19 10.21 19.76
N SER A 164 4.64 9.39 20.64
CA SER A 164 3.75 9.86 21.68
C SER A 164 4.61 10.54 22.73
N ASN A 165 4.70 11.87 22.63
CA ASN A 165 5.28 12.70 23.67
C ASN A 165 4.31 12.69 24.87
N SER A 166 4.45 11.71 25.77
CA SER A 166 3.78 11.71 27.07
C SER A 166 4.84 11.72 28.15
N THR A 167 5.30 12.93 28.47
CA THR A 167 5.82 13.22 29.80
C THR A 167 4.68 13.06 30.80
N ARG A 168 4.63 11.92 31.49
CA ARG A 168 4.12 11.89 32.86
C ARG A 168 4.75 10.75 33.64
N GLY A 169 5.59 11.17 34.59
CA GLY A 169 6.27 10.29 35.51
C GLY A 169 5.31 9.45 36.34
N GLY A 170 5.82 8.32 36.79
CA GLY A 170 5.10 7.41 37.66
C GLY A 170 5.79 6.07 37.72
N SER A 171 6.94 6.04 38.40
CA SER A 171 7.56 4.80 38.86
C SER A 171 6.52 3.91 39.55
N ARG A 172 6.48 2.61 39.22
CA ARG A 172 6.62 1.54 40.21
C ARG A 172 6.79 0.16 39.58
N ASN A 173 7.61 -0.60 40.30
CA ASN A 173 8.23 -1.89 40.03
C ASN A 173 7.24 -3.08 40.01
N VAL A 174 7.64 -4.10 39.22
CA VAL A 174 7.70 -5.55 39.54
C VAL A 174 6.47 -6.18 40.20
N LEU A 175 5.71 -7.00 39.45
CA LEU A 175 5.84 -8.46 39.34
C LEU A 175 5.19 -8.92 38.03
#